data_AF-A0A8T6HXG5-F1
#
_entry.id   AF-A0A8T6HXG5-F1
#
_cell.length_a   1.000
_cell.length_b   1.000
_cell.length_c   1.000
_cell.angle_alpha   90.00
_cell.angle_beta   90.00
_cell.angle_gamma   90.00
#
_symmetry.space_group_name_H-M   'P 1'
#
loop_
_entity.id
_entity.type
_entity.pdbx_description
1 polymer ?
#
loop_
_entity_poly.entity_id
_entity_poly.type
_entity_poly.pdbx_seq_one_letter_code
_entity_poly.pdbx_strand_id
1 'polypeptide(L)'
;IFTPGCRGGCGVWGFSVAEEPELEKRCREFSADRGYDQEGLKKELWERHGVRPLIDTRLMWQDEKREPGYNHSEPILRPLHPERVDTILYSERGEVVCRCPRSAELRPMAYQGFEANRNTLKYRCPAAAYDLDCKGREACLSDSGSKAGAYGRIVRVNLEGANRRIFTPTPWGSPSWKRGYRRRSALERINARLDRVYGFEVHFIRGMAKMQTRVSLALAVMMAMAMALASIRIGQNPRMRSLVRPFEFADTG
;
A
#
# COMPACT_ATOMS: atom_id res chain seq x y z
N ILE A 1 -15.93 8.08 8.37
CA ILE A 1 -16.12 6.61 8.51
C ILE A 1 -17.61 6.38 8.67
N PHE A 2 -18.32 6.11 7.57
CA PHE A 2 -19.71 5.66 7.58
C PHE A 2 -19.86 4.71 6.41
N THR A 3 -20.29 3.48 6.69
CA THR A 3 -20.82 2.56 5.69
C THR A 3 -22.31 2.42 5.97
N PRO A 4 -23.21 3.09 5.22
CA PRO A 4 -24.55 2.59 5.07
C PRO A 4 -24.48 1.39 4.14
N GLY A 5 -25.06 0.26 4.57
CA GLY A 5 -25.11 -0.95 3.76
C GLY A 5 -25.93 -0.73 2.49
N CYS A 6 -25.27 -0.58 1.35
CA CYS A 6 -25.91 -0.67 0.04
C CYS A 6 -25.95 -2.13 -0.41
N ARG A 7 -27.18 -2.66 -0.51
CA ARG A 7 -27.50 -3.88 -1.25
C ARG A 7 -27.24 -3.62 -2.73
N GLY A 8 -26.04 -3.95 -3.20
CA GLY A 8 -25.71 -3.94 -4.63
C GLY A 8 -24.25 -3.59 -4.86
N GLY A 9 -23.39 -4.61 -4.87
CA GLY A 9 -22.11 -4.70 -5.59
C GLY A 9 -21.03 -3.62 -5.46
N CYS A 10 -21.32 -2.43 -4.95
CA CYS A 10 -20.38 -1.33 -4.79
C CYS A 10 -19.61 -1.54 -3.49
N GLY A 11 -18.32 -1.86 -3.60
CA GLY A 11 -17.41 -1.81 -2.46
C GLY A 11 -17.35 -0.41 -1.87
N VAL A 12 -16.74 -0.28 -0.69
CA VAL A 12 -16.56 0.99 0.05
C VAL A 12 -16.07 2.15 -0.83
N TRP A 13 -15.24 1.82 -1.83
CA TRP A 13 -14.69 2.78 -2.76
C TRP A 13 -15.68 3.22 -3.85
N GLY A 14 -16.44 2.27 -4.43
CA GLY A 14 -17.51 2.58 -5.38
C GLY A 14 -18.61 3.44 -4.78
N PHE A 15 -18.92 3.25 -3.49
CA PHE A 15 -19.82 4.14 -2.75
C PHE A 15 -19.25 5.56 -2.61
N SER A 16 -17.97 5.68 -2.25
CA SER A 16 -17.32 6.99 -2.07
C SER A 16 -17.21 7.79 -3.37
N VAL A 17 -16.98 7.10 -4.49
CA VAL A 17 -16.91 7.71 -5.83
C VAL A 17 -18.29 8.12 -6.35
N ALA A 18 -19.34 7.34 -6.03
CA ALA A 18 -20.70 7.68 -6.41
C ALA A 18 -21.22 8.96 -5.71
N GLU A 19 -20.78 9.22 -4.48
CA GLU A 19 -21.13 10.44 -3.75
C GLU A 19 -20.32 11.66 -4.19
N GLU A 20 -19.03 11.48 -4.56
CA GLU A 20 -18.15 12.59 -4.92
C GLU A 20 -17.21 12.22 -6.09
N PRO A 21 -17.67 12.38 -7.35
CA PRO A 21 -16.93 11.95 -8.55
C PRO A 21 -15.59 12.70 -8.75
N GLU A 22 -15.44 13.89 -8.17
CA GLU A 22 -14.20 14.66 -8.27
C GLU A 22 -13.03 14.03 -7.50
N LEU A 23 -13.32 13.27 -6.44
CA LEU A 23 -12.29 12.56 -5.67
C LEU A 23 -11.60 11.49 -6.51
N GLU A 24 -12.34 10.83 -7.40
CA GLU A 24 -11.81 9.80 -8.31
C GLU A 24 -10.68 10.36 -9.18
N LYS A 25 -10.85 11.58 -9.70
CA LYS A 25 -9.88 12.22 -10.60
C LYS A 25 -8.59 12.65 -9.90
N ARG A 26 -8.65 12.93 -8.60
CA ARG A 26 -7.53 13.47 -7.81
C ARG A 26 -6.82 12.40 -6.97
N CYS A 27 -7.51 11.32 -6.65
CA CYS A 27 -6.99 10.27 -5.79
C CYS A 27 -5.96 9.42 -6.53
N ARG A 28 -4.71 9.45 -6.09
CA ARG A 28 -3.62 8.62 -6.66
C ARG A 28 -3.37 7.35 -5.86
N GLU A 29 -3.67 7.38 -4.56
CA GLU A 29 -3.35 6.32 -3.60
C GLU A 29 -4.53 6.13 -2.66
N PHE A 30 -4.92 4.88 -2.40
CA PHE A 30 -5.95 4.51 -1.45
C PHE A 30 -5.34 3.71 -0.30
N SER A 31 -5.29 4.29 0.89
CA SER A 31 -4.79 3.61 2.09
C SER A 31 -5.94 3.12 2.96
N ALA A 32 -5.90 1.85 3.38
CA ALA A 32 -6.88 1.30 4.31
C ALA A 32 -6.29 0.26 5.25
N ASP A 33 -7.07 -0.09 6.25
CA ASP A 33 -6.75 -1.08 7.26
C ASP A 33 -6.61 -2.47 6.65
N ARG A 34 -5.81 -3.31 7.31
CA ARG A 34 -5.59 -4.71 6.93
C ARG A 34 -6.90 -5.51 6.79
N GLY A 35 -7.99 -5.10 7.46
CA GLY A 35 -9.31 -5.72 7.32
C GLY A 35 -9.89 -5.60 5.90
N TYR A 36 -9.52 -4.57 5.15
CA TYR A 36 -9.94 -4.34 3.76
C TYR A 36 -9.05 -5.07 2.74
N ASP A 37 -8.17 -5.96 3.18
CA ASP A 37 -7.31 -6.74 2.29
C ASP A 37 -8.12 -7.78 1.50
N GLN A 38 -8.70 -7.33 0.40
CA GLN A 38 -9.52 -8.13 -0.51
C GLN A 38 -9.02 -7.97 -1.94
N GLU A 39 -9.03 -9.07 -2.67
CA GLU A 39 -8.52 -9.12 -4.04
C GLU A 39 -9.34 -8.24 -4.99
N GLY A 40 -10.67 -8.36 -4.95
CA GLY A 40 -11.58 -7.58 -5.78
C GLY A 40 -11.43 -6.07 -5.60
N LEU A 41 -11.30 -5.61 -4.35
CA LEU A 41 -11.08 -4.19 -4.04
C LEU A 41 -9.76 -3.67 -4.64
N LYS A 42 -8.66 -4.40 -4.43
CA LYS A 42 -7.34 -4.03 -4.96
C LYS A 42 -7.33 -4.03 -6.49
N LYS A 43 -8.06 -4.96 -7.11
CA LYS A 43 -8.23 -5.06 -8.56
C LYS A 43 -8.99 -3.85 -9.12
N GLU A 44 -10.17 -3.57 -8.56
CA GLU A 44 -11.03 -2.47 -8.98
C GLU A 44 -10.30 -1.12 -8.88
N LEU A 45 -9.66 -0.85 -7.74
CA LEU A 45 -8.91 0.38 -7.50
C LEU A 45 -7.90 0.68 -8.61
N TRP A 46 -7.13 -0.32 -9.03
CA TRP A 46 -6.10 -0.11 -10.04
C TRP A 46 -6.65 -0.15 -11.46
N GLU A 47 -7.45 -1.15 -11.81
CA GLU A 47 -7.83 -1.41 -13.20
C GLU A 47 -8.92 -0.47 -13.70
N ARG A 48 -9.87 -0.13 -12.83
CA ARG A 48 -10.98 0.75 -13.20
C ARG A 48 -10.63 2.21 -12.97
N HIS A 49 -9.80 2.49 -11.97
CA HIS A 49 -9.64 3.86 -11.48
C HIS A 49 -8.18 4.36 -11.43
N GLY A 50 -7.19 3.51 -11.74
CA GLY A 50 -5.78 3.90 -11.72
C GLY A 50 -5.23 4.27 -10.34
N VAL A 51 -5.97 3.94 -9.27
CA VAL A 51 -5.61 4.28 -7.89
C VAL A 51 -4.78 3.17 -7.28
N ARG A 52 -3.65 3.53 -6.66
CA ARG A 52 -2.73 2.56 -6.06
C ARG A 52 -3.25 2.10 -4.70
N PRO A 53 -3.53 0.80 -4.49
CA PRO A 53 -3.97 0.29 -3.21
C PRO A 53 -2.79 0.15 -2.23
N LEU A 54 -2.86 0.88 -1.12
CA LEU A 54 -1.93 0.83 0.01
C LEU A 54 -2.64 0.17 1.21
N ILE A 55 -2.91 -1.13 1.07
CA ILE A 55 -3.62 -1.93 2.07
C ILE A 55 -2.65 -3.01 2.55
N ASP A 56 -2.45 -3.11 3.87
CA ASP A 56 -1.59 -4.11 4.47
C ASP A 56 -2.17 -5.52 4.26
N THR A 57 -1.30 -6.52 4.09
CA THR A 57 -1.70 -7.87 3.68
C THR A 57 -2.06 -8.72 4.90
N ARG A 58 -3.22 -9.38 4.86
CA ARG A 58 -3.62 -10.41 5.84
C ARG A 58 -2.79 -11.67 5.59
N LEU A 59 -2.40 -12.35 6.66
CA LEU A 59 -1.72 -13.64 6.57
C LEU A 59 -2.75 -14.76 6.75
N MET A 60 -3.16 -15.38 5.66
CA MET A 60 -4.19 -16.41 5.53
C MET A 60 -3.67 -17.77 5.05
N TRP A 61 -2.41 -17.92 4.65
CA TRP A 61 -1.86 -19.24 4.30
C TRP A 61 -1.90 -20.12 5.54
N GLN A 62 -2.61 -21.25 5.44
CA GLN A 62 -2.83 -22.20 6.54
C GLN A 62 -2.29 -23.58 6.24
N ASP A 63 -2.19 -23.98 4.98
CA ASP A 63 -1.83 -25.35 4.58
C ASP A 63 -0.45 -25.72 5.11
N GLU A 64 0.55 -24.86 4.87
CA GLU A 64 1.93 -25.06 5.31
C GLU A 64 2.10 -24.96 6.82
N LYS A 65 1.16 -24.30 7.52
CA LYS A 65 1.16 -24.19 8.99
C LYS A 65 0.66 -25.46 9.67
N ARG A 66 0.00 -26.34 8.93
CA ARG A 66 -0.57 -27.60 9.43
C ARG A 66 0.35 -28.79 9.19
N GLU A 67 1.46 -28.59 8.47
CA GLU A 67 2.41 -29.66 8.16
C GLU A 67 3.27 -30.04 9.38
N PRO A 68 3.58 -31.34 9.60
CA PRO A 68 4.49 -31.77 10.65
C PRO A 68 5.89 -31.22 10.39
N GLY A 69 6.39 -30.35 11.27
CA GLY A 69 7.71 -29.70 11.13
C GLY A 69 7.68 -28.21 10.76
N TYR A 70 6.50 -27.59 10.70
CA TYR A 70 6.39 -26.14 10.51
C TYR A 70 7.12 -25.34 11.59
N ASN A 71 8.09 -24.53 11.17
CA ASN A 71 8.81 -23.59 12.03
C ASN A 71 8.21 -22.19 11.89
N HIS A 72 7.64 -21.65 12.96
CA HIS A 72 7.08 -20.29 13.00
C HIS A 72 8.10 -19.18 12.70
N SER A 73 9.39 -19.47 12.83
CA SER A 73 10.48 -18.51 12.60
C SER A 73 10.87 -18.40 11.12
N GLU A 74 10.49 -19.37 10.30
CA GLU A 74 10.83 -19.40 8.88
C GLU A 74 9.69 -18.85 8.03
N PRO A 75 9.99 -18.03 7.00
CA PRO A 75 8.96 -17.52 6.11
C PRO A 75 8.42 -18.65 5.22
N ILE A 76 7.09 -18.74 5.10
CA ILE A 76 6.46 -19.58 4.09
C ILE A 76 6.71 -18.97 2.71
N LEU A 77 7.25 -19.76 1.79
CA LEU A 77 7.62 -19.35 0.44
C LEU A 77 6.98 -20.27 -0.59
N ARG A 78 6.33 -19.69 -1.61
CA ARG A 78 5.77 -20.43 -2.75
C ARG A 78 6.54 -20.12 -4.04
N PRO A 79 6.63 -21.06 -4.99
CA PRO A 79 7.22 -20.80 -6.30
C PRO A 79 6.45 -19.70 -7.03
N LEU A 80 7.15 -18.70 -7.57
CA LEU A 80 6.52 -17.63 -8.34
C LEU A 80 5.91 -18.14 -9.66
N HIS A 81 6.54 -19.16 -10.23
CA HIS A 81 6.18 -19.79 -11.50
C HIS A 81 6.02 -21.29 -11.27
N PRO A 82 4.90 -21.78 -10.74
CA PRO A 82 4.69 -23.19 -10.43
C PRO A 82 4.80 -24.11 -11.66
N GLU A 83 4.62 -23.57 -12.85
CA GLU A 83 4.73 -24.26 -14.13
C GLU A 83 6.16 -24.68 -14.51
N ARG A 84 7.19 -24.13 -13.84
CA ARG A 84 8.59 -24.44 -14.13
C ARG A 84 9.41 -24.54 -12.85
N VAL A 85 10.46 -25.35 -12.89
CA VAL A 85 11.44 -25.40 -11.80
C VAL A 85 12.24 -24.08 -11.85
N ASP A 86 12.12 -23.27 -10.81
CA ASP A 86 12.74 -21.95 -10.75
C ASP A 86 13.29 -21.63 -9.36
N THR A 87 14.30 -20.77 -9.32
CA THR A 87 14.94 -20.29 -8.09
C THR A 87 14.16 -19.15 -7.42
N ILE A 88 13.05 -18.71 -8.01
CA ILE A 88 12.31 -17.52 -7.60
C ILE A 88 11.07 -17.92 -6.82
N LEU A 89 11.00 -17.44 -5.58
CA LEU A 89 9.92 -17.70 -4.66
C LEU A 89 9.29 -16.37 -4.24
N TYR A 90 8.12 -16.41 -3.61
CA TYR A 90 7.52 -15.25 -2.98
C TYR A 90 6.89 -15.59 -1.63
N SER A 91 6.88 -14.62 -0.73
CA SER A 91 6.21 -14.72 0.57
C SER A 91 4.74 -14.33 0.47
N GLU A 92 3.97 -14.67 1.49
CA GLU A 92 2.55 -14.27 1.58
C GLU A 92 2.35 -12.75 1.55
N ARG A 93 3.35 -11.98 1.99
CA ARG A 93 3.33 -10.51 1.94
C ARG A 93 3.64 -9.95 0.54
N GLY A 94 4.01 -10.79 -0.41
CA GLY A 94 4.39 -10.40 -1.76
C GLY A 94 5.85 -10.02 -1.93
N GLU A 95 6.70 -10.36 -0.95
CA GLU A 95 8.14 -10.19 -1.11
C GLU A 95 8.67 -11.28 -2.04
N VAL A 96 9.25 -10.88 -3.16
CA VAL A 96 9.87 -11.81 -4.11
C VAL A 96 11.29 -12.09 -3.65
N VAL A 97 11.63 -13.37 -3.49
CA VAL A 97 12.95 -13.82 -3.01
C VAL A 97 13.59 -14.76 -4.04
N CYS A 98 14.91 -14.69 -4.12
CA CYS A 98 15.73 -15.59 -4.92
C CYS A 98 16.41 -16.59 -3.99
N ARG A 99 16.32 -17.88 -4.31
CA ARG A 99 17.07 -18.96 -3.65
C ARG A 99 18.32 -19.29 -4.46
N CYS A 100 19.50 -19.25 -3.85
CA CYS A 100 20.73 -19.65 -4.54
C CYS A 100 20.69 -21.16 -4.84
N PRO A 101 20.92 -21.61 -6.09
CA PRO A 101 20.87 -23.03 -6.45
C PRO A 101 22.01 -23.85 -5.82
N ARG A 102 23.11 -23.20 -5.42
CA ARG A 102 24.30 -23.86 -4.85
C ARG A 102 24.35 -23.79 -3.32
N SER A 103 24.10 -22.62 -2.74
CA SER A 103 24.19 -22.41 -1.29
C SER A 103 22.84 -22.48 -0.56
N ALA A 104 21.73 -22.59 -1.29
CA ALA A 104 20.35 -22.52 -0.78
C ALA A 104 19.99 -21.21 -0.03
N GLU A 105 20.88 -20.21 -0.03
CA GLU A 105 20.65 -18.93 0.63
C GLU A 105 19.49 -18.16 -0.02
N LEU A 106 18.61 -17.61 0.81
CA LEU A 106 17.45 -16.82 0.40
C LEU A 106 17.81 -15.33 0.44
N ARG A 107 17.57 -14.62 -0.67
CA ARG A 107 17.84 -13.18 -0.75
C ARG A 107 16.64 -12.45 -1.36
N PRO A 108 16.18 -11.33 -0.80
CA PRO A 108 15.10 -10.54 -1.39
C PRO A 108 15.55 -10.00 -2.74
N MET A 109 14.69 -10.12 -3.76
CA MET A 109 14.98 -9.57 -5.07
C MET A 109 14.96 -8.03 -5.05
N ALA A 110 15.79 -7.42 -5.89
CA ALA A 110 15.84 -5.97 -6.00
C ALA A 110 14.68 -5.46 -6.84
N TYR A 111 13.72 -4.78 -6.21
CA TYR A 111 12.61 -4.13 -6.92
C TYR A 111 13.12 -2.95 -7.77
N GLN A 112 12.78 -2.93 -9.06
CA GLN A 112 13.22 -1.94 -10.04
C GLN A 112 12.10 -1.01 -10.52
N GLY A 113 10.90 -1.15 -9.95
CA GLY A 113 9.75 -0.33 -10.30
C GLY A 113 8.61 -1.11 -10.94
N PHE A 114 7.53 -0.38 -11.21
CA PHE A 114 6.32 -0.89 -11.82
C PHE A 114 6.23 -0.38 -13.27
N GLU A 115 6.19 -1.31 -14.22
CA GLU A 115 6.06 -1.01 -15.66
C GLU A 115 4.55 -0.89 -15.98
N ALA A 116 4.01 0.34 -15.97
CA ALA A 116 2.58 0.59 -16.17
C ALA A 116 2.04 0.06 -17.51
N ASN A 117 2.79 0.26 -18.60
CA ASN A 117 2.40 -0.19 -19.95
C ASN A 117 2.29 -1.72 -20.07
N ARG A 118 2.99 -2.47 -19.22
CA ARG A 118 2.98 -3.94 -19.20
C ARG A 118 2.21 -4.51 -18.01
N ASN A 119 1.70 -3.64 -17.14
CA ASN A 119 1.08 -4.01 -15.87
C ASN A 119 1.93 -5.01 -15.05
N THR A 120 3.26 -4.84 -15.05
CA THR A 120 4.20 -5.78 -14.41
C THR A 120 5.10 -5.14 -13.37
N LEU A 121 5.43 -5.91 -12.33
CA LEU A 121 6.46 -5.56 -11.36
C LEU A 121 7.80 -6.10 -11.82
N LYS A 122 8.79 -5.22 -11.96
CA LYS A 122 10.14 -5.59 -12.39
C LYS A 122 11.04 -5.83 -11.19
N TYR A 123 11.65 -7.00 -11.15
CA TYR A 123 12.64 -7.40 -10.15
C TYR A 123 13.96 -7.78 -10.84
N ARG A 124 15.07 -7.46 -10.18
CA ARG A 124 16.43 -7.77 -10.63
C ARG A 124 17.10 -8.68 -9.62
N CYS A 125 18.00 -9.54 -10.12
CA CYS A 125 18.84 -10.38 -9.29
C CYS A 125 19.56 -9.54 -8.21
N PRO A 126 19.44 -9.91 -6.92
CA PRO A 126 20.05 -9.15 -5.84
C PRO A 126 21.58 -9.14 -5.92
N ALA A 127 22.19 -10.24 -6.37
CA ALA A 127 23.64 -10.32 -6.53
C ALA A 127 24.19 -9.33 -7.56
N ALA A 128 23.43 -9.06 -8.64
CA ALA A 128 23.84 -8.08 -9.65
C ALA A 128 23.41 -6.65 -9.32
N ALA A 129 22.36 -6.48 -8.49
CA ALA A 129 21.87 -5.16 -8.11
C ALA A 129 22.66 -4.54 -6.94
N TYR A 130 23.18 -5.38 -6.06
CA TYR A 130 23.93 -4.98 -4.85
C TYR A 130 25.38 -5.47 -4.88
N ASP A 131 25.86 -5.94 -6.03
CA ASP A 131 27.23 -6.46 -6.23
C ASP A 131 27.67 -7.50 -5.18
N LEU A 132 26.80 -8.46 -4.90
CA LEU A 132 27.06 -9.54 -3.93
C LEU A 132 27.72 -10.73 -4.61
N ASP A 133 28.63 -11.39 -3.89
CA ASP A 133 29.17 -12.67 -4.31
C ASP A 133 28.10 -13.78 -4.21
N CYS A 134 27.86 -14.46 -5.32
CA CYS A 134 26.83 -15.49 -5.44
C CYS A 134 27.41 -16.74 -6.11
N LYS A 135 27.66 -17.77 -5.29
CA LYS A 135 28.20 -19.06 -5.71
C LYS A 135 27.38 -19.76 -6.80
N GLY A 136 26.08 -19.45 -6.91
CA GLY A 136 25.15 -20.03 -7.88
C GLY A 136 24.85 -19.16 -9.10
N ARG A 137 25.63 -18.10 -9.35
CA ARG A 137 25.36 -17.13 -10.42
C ARG A 137 25.30 -17.76 -11.80
N GLU A 138 26.26 -18.62 -12.15
CA GLU A 138 26.34 -19.26 -13.46
C GLU A 138 25.16 -20.21 -13.72
N ALA A 139 24.87 -21.10 -12.76
CA ALA A 139 23.72 -22.01 -12.84
C ALA A 139 22.38 -21.26 -12.94
N CYS A 140 22.21 -20.16 -12.18
CA CYS A 140 21.00 -19.36 -12.25
C CYS A 140 20.83 -18.68 -13.63
N LEU A 141 21.93 -18.33 -14.29
CA LEU A 141 21.91 -17.75 -15.64
C LEU A 141 21.62 -18.80 -16.71
N SER A 142 22.18 -20.01 -16.60
CA SER A 142 21.90 -21.11 -17.53
C SER A 142 20.43 -21.55 -17.46
N ASP A 143 19.92 -21.77 -16.25
CA ASP A 143 18.58 -22.35 -16.04
C ASP A 143 17.45 -21.38 -16.39
N SER A 144 17.72 -20.08 -16.32
CA SER A 144 16.71 -19.05 -16.55
C SER A 144 16.54 -18.64 -18.01
N GLY A 145 17.35 -19.18 -18.93
CA GLY A 145 17.36 -18.80 -20.35
C GLY A 145 17.63 -17.31 -20.60
N SER A 146 18.01 -16.54 -19.57
CA SER A 146 18.23 -15.11 -19.66
C SER A 146 19.67 -14.82 -20.05
N LYS A 147 19.88 -14.11 -21.17
CA LYS A 147 21.16 -13.52 -21.59
C LYS A 147 21.58 -12.34 -20.69
N ALA A 148 21.44 -12.52 -19.39
CA ALA A 148 21.73 -11.50 -18.41
C ALA A 148 23.23 -11.48 -18.16
N GLY A 149 23.95 -10.58 -18.84
CA GLY A 149 25.36 -10.29 -18.55
C GLY A 149 25.56 -9.66 -17.17
N ALA A 150 26.32 -8.56 -17.09
CA ALA A 150 26.56 -7.84 -15.83
C ALA A 150 25.25 -7.38 -15.13
N TYR A 151 24.16 -7.18 -15.89
CA TYR A 151 22.88 -6.72 -15.37
C TYR A 151 22.12 -7.79 -14.54
N GLY A 152 22.47 -9.07 -14.67
CA GLY A 152 21.81 -10.14 -13.91
C GLY A 152 20.35 -10.39 -14.32
N ARG A 153 19.81 -11.50 -13.80
CA ARG A 153 18.48 -12.00 -14.18
C ARG A 153 17.38 -10.99 -13.85
N ILE A 154 16.46 -10.77 -14.79
CA ILE A 154 15.27 -9.94 -14.61
C ILE A 154 14.05 -10.84 -14.50
N VAL A 155 13.25 -10.64 -13.46
CA VAL A 155 11.97 -11.31 -13.25
C VAL A 155 10.86 -10.27 -13.35
N ARG A 156 9.80 -10.59 -14.08
CA ARG A 156 8.62 -9.74 -14.18
C ARG A 156 7.42 -10.49 -13.65
N VAL A 157 6.74 -9.92 -12.66
CA VAL A 157 5.47 -10.45 -12.16
C VAL A 157 4.35 -9.71 -12.86
N ASN A 158 3.58 -10.41 -13.70
CA ASN A 158 2.40 -9.83 -14.34
C ASN A 158 1.24 -9.79 -13.32
N LEU A 159 0.63 -8.62 -13.17
CA LEU A 159 -0.45 -8.43 -12.22
C LEU A 159 -1.80 -9.00 -12.67
N GLU A 160 -2.00 -9.27 -13.96
CA GLU A 160 -3.26 -9.83 -14.49
C GLU A 160 -3.42 -11.32 -14.16
N GLY A 161 -2.32 -12.07 -14.18
CA GLY A 161 -2.30 -13.51 -13.88
C GLY A 161 -1.89 -13.85 -12.45
N ALA A 162 -1.45 -12.86 -11.67
CA ALA A 162 -1.02 -13.06 -10.29
C ALA A 162 -2.13 -12.69 -9.30
N ASN A 163 -2.08 -13.30 -8.11
CA ASN A 163 -3.04 -12.97 -7.05
C ASN A 163 -2.93 -11.49 -6.66
N ARG A 164 -3.99 -10.73 -6.92
CA ARG A 164 -4.00 -9.27 -6.77
C ARG A 164 -4.02 -8.81 -5.32
N ARG A 165 -4.33 -9.72 -4.39
CA ARG A 165 -4.20 -9.46 -2.95
C ARG A 165 -2.74 -9.32 -2.55
N ILE A 166 -1.87 -10.15 -3.11
CA ILE A 166 -0.44 -10.20 -2.81
C ILE A 166 0.33 -9.19 -3.67
N PHE A 167 0.11 -9.21 -4.99
CA PHE A 167 0.83 -8.36 -5.93
C PHE A 167 -0.02 -7.15 -6.34
N THR A 168 0.44 -5.97 -5.94
CA THR A 168 -0.17 -4.69 -6.27
C THR A 168 0.83 -3.80 -7.01
N PRO A 169 0.37 -2.74 -7.72
CA PRO A 169 1.24 -1.81 -8.44
C PRO A 169 2.30 -1.13 -7.57
N THR A 170 2.06 -1.06 -6.26
CA THR A 170 3.01 -0.59 -5.26
C THR A 170 3.26 -1.73 -4.28
N PRO A 171 4.35 -2.51 -4.46
CA PRO A 171 4.63 -3.68 -3.63
C PRO A 171 4.69 -3.34 -2.15
N TRP A 172 4.21 -4.27 -1.33
CA TRP A 172 4.31 -4.19 0.12
C TRP A 172 5.78 -4.03 0.54
N GLY A 173 6.02 -3.25 1.59
CA GLY A 173 7.37 -3.03 2.14
C GLY A 173 8.27 -2.10 1.31
N SER A 174 7.92 -1.77 0.06
CA SER A 174 8.67 -0.81 -0.76
C SER A 174 8.74 0.58 -0.09
N PRO A 175 9.79 1.38 -0.34
CA PRO A 175 9.89 2.73 0.23
C PRO A 175 8.69 3.60 -0.09
N SER A 176 8.15 3.50 -1.32
CA SER A 176 6.95 4.20 -1.74
C SER A 176 5.72 3.74 -0.95
N TRP A 177 5.55 2.43 -0.74
CA TRP A 177 4.47 1.90 0.08
C TRP A 177 4.55 2.41 1.52
N LYS A 178 5.74 2.36 2.15
CA LYS A 178 5.94 2.83 3.54
C LYS A 178 5.63 4.32 3.69
N ARG A 179 6.07 5.16 2.74
CA ARG A 179 5.78 6.60 2.74
C ARG A 179 4.28 6.87 2.61
N GLY A 180 3.62 6.19 1.67
CA GLY A 180 2.18 6.36 1.47
C GLY A 180 1.36 5.87 2.66
N TYR A 181 1.66 4.67 3.17
CA TYR A 181 0.95 4.06 4.28
C TYR A 181 1.08 4.85 5.59
N ARG A 182 2.22 5.51 5.83
CA ARG A 182 2.45 6.36 7.02
C ARG A 182 1.44 7.51 7.15
N ARG A 183 0.87 7.98 6.03
CA ARG A 183 -0.12 9.08 6.04
C ARG A 183 -1.42 8.70 6.77
N ARG A 184 -1.73 7.39 6.90
CA ARG A 184 -2.88 6.89 7.66
C ARG A 184 -2.88 7.35 9.13
N SER A 185 -1.70 7.43 9.75
CA SER A 185 -1.57 7.91 11.14
C SER A 185 -2.15 9.31 11.36
N ALA A 186 -2.21 10.15 10.31
CA ALA A 186 -2.85 11.45 10.39
C ALA A 186 -4.37 11.34 10.58
N LEU A 187 -5.02 10.40 9.89
CA LEU A 187 -6.44 10.13 10.04
C LEU A 187 -6.75 9.54 11.42
N GLU A 188 -5.91 8.65 11.93
CA GLU A 188 -6.06 8.09 13.28
C GLU A 188 -5.97 9.19 14.36
N ARG A 189 -5.07 10.17 14.19
CA ARG A 189 -4.99 11.34 15.08
C ARG A 189 -6.26 12.21 15.01
N ILE A 190 -6.84 12.38 13.82
CA ILE A 190 -8.10 13.13 13.66
C ILE A 190 -9.24 12.39 14.36
N ASN A 191 -9.37 11.08 14.15
CA ASN A 191 -10.40 10.26 14.80
C ASN A 191 -10.25 10.31 16.32
N ALA A 192 -9.03 10.12 16.84
CA ALA A 192 -8.76 10.20 18.28
C ALA A 192 -9.13 11.57 18.87
N ARG A 193 -8.98 12.67 18.12
CA ARG A 193 -9.43 14.00 18.55
C ARG A 193 -10.95 14.12 18.56
N LEU A 194 -11.63 13.62 17.52
CA LEU A 194 -13.09 13.58 17.51
C LEU A 194 -13.62 12.81 18.72
N ASP A 195 -13.10 11.61 18.95
CA ASP A 195 -13.57 10.73 20.00
C ASP A 195 -13.28 11.31 21.40
N ARG A 196 -12.01 11.63 21.68
CA ARG A 196 -11.54 11.97 23.04
C ARG A 196 -11.53 13.46 23.36
N VAL A 197 -11.15 14.32 22.41
CA VAL A 197 -10.99 15.77 22.67
C VAL A 197 -12.32 16.50 22.50
N TYR A 198 -13.03 16.22 21.41
CA TYR A 198 -14.38 16.76 21.20
C TYR A 198 -15.47 15.95 21.93
N GLY A 199 -15.10 14.83 22.56
CA GLY A 199 -15.97 14.06 23.44
C GLY A 199 -17.10 13.36 22.70
N PHE A 200 -16.94 13.05 21.41
CA PHE A 200 -17.97 12.34 20.65
C PHE A 200 -18.08 10.86 21.04
N GLU A 201 -17.10 10.29 21.74
CA GLU A 201 -17.21 8.94 22.30
C GLU A 201 -18.23 8.87 23.45
N VAL A 202 -18.34 9.94 24.25
CA VAL A 202 -19.25 10.04 25.40
C VAL A 202 -20.19 11.21 25.20
N HIS A 203 -21.09 11.10 24.22
CA HIS A 203 -22.06 12.14 23.90
C HIS A 203 -23.50 11.73 24.22
N PHE A 204 -24.35 12.70 24.53
CA PHE A 204 -25.80 12.51 24.67
C PHE A 204 -26.59 12.96 23.43
N ILE A 205 -25.92 13.11 22.28
CA ILE A 205 -26.54 13.61 21.05
C ILE A 205 -27.49 12.55 20.49
N ARG A 206 -28.74 12.94 20.26
CA ARG A 206 -29.75 12.11 19.61
C ARG A 206 -30.10 12.65 18.23
N GLY A 207 -30.01 11.80 17.22
CA GLY A 207 -30.35 12.11 15.82
C GLY A 207 -29.13 12.30 14.93
N MET A 208 -29.15 11.63 13.77
CA MET A 208 -28.02 11.57 12.83
C MET A 208 -27.64 12.96 12.28
N ALA A 209 -28.62 13.79 11.92
CA ALA A 209 -28.38 15.13 11.39
C ALA A 209 -27.66 16.05 12.41
N LYS A 210 -28.00 15.96 13.70
CA LYS A 210 -27.34 16.75 14.76
C LYS A 210 -25.90 16.29 15.00
N MET A 211 -25.65 14.98 14.85
CA MET A 211 -24.31 14.43 14.96
C MET A 211 -23.45 14.87 13.78
N GLN A 212 -23.98 14.74 12.55
CA GLN A 212 -23.29 15.18 11.32
C GLN A 212 -22.88 16.65 11.40
N THR A 213 -23.79 17.56 11.79
CA THR A 213 -23.46 18.99 11.88
C THR A 213 -22.36 19.28 12.90
N ARG A 214 -22.38 18.62 14.07
CA ARG A 214 -21.35 18.80 15.10
C ARG A 214 -20.00 18.23 14.69
N VAL A 215 -19.97 17.07 14.05
CA VAL A 215 -18.73 16.46 13.52
C VAL A 215 -18.14 17.35 12.42
N SER A 216 -18.97 17.85 11.50
CA SER A 216 -18.54 18.77 10.45
C SER A 216 -17.95 20.06 11.03
N LEU A 217 -18.59 20.63 12.05
CA LEU A 217 -18.05 21.81 12.74
C LEU A 217 -16.72 21.53 13.43
N ALA A 218 -16.59 20.39 14.11
CA ALA A 218 -15.33 19.99 14.76
C ALA A 218 -14.20 19.81 13.74
N LEU A 219 -14.49 19.23 12.58
CA LEU A 219 -13.52 19.11 11.48
C LEU A 219 -13.08 20.48 10.95
N ALA A 220 -14.02 21.40 10.74
CA ALA A 220 -13.70 22.77 10.31
C ALA A 220 -12.80 23.50 11.33
N VAL A 221 -13.09 23.38 12.62
CA VAL A 221 -12.27 23.96 13.70
C VAL A 221 -10.88 23.33 13.75
N MET A 222 -10.77 22.00 13.60
CA MET A 222 -9.47 21.33 13.53
C MET A 222 -8.62 21.81 12.35
N MET A 223 -9.24 22.02 11.18
CA MET A 223 -8.56 22.57 10.01
C MET A 223 -8.08 24.00 10.26
N ALA A 224 -8.93 24.87 10.82
CA ALA A 224 -8.56 26.25 11.16
C ALA A 224 -7.39 26.30 12.16
N MET A 225 -7.42 25.46 13.21
CA MET A 225 -6.31 25.37 14.17
C MET A 225 -5.03 24.84 13.51
N ALA A 226 -5.13 23.85 12.63
CA ALA A 226 -3.98 23.32 11.90
C ALA A 226 -3.32 24.40 11.02
N MET A 227 -4.13 25.22 10.33
CA MET A 227 -3.63 26.34 9.54
C MET A 227 -2.96 27.40 10.41
N ALA A 228 -3.56 27.77 11.55
CA ALA A 228 -2.95 28.73 12.47
C ALA A 228 -1.59 28.24 12.99
N LEU A 229 -1.49 26.98 13.41
CA LEU A 229 -0.23 26.37 13.85
C LEU A 229 0.81 26.29 12.73
N ALA A 230 0.39 25.99 11.50
CA ALA A 230 1.27 25.99 10.34
C ALA A 230 1.83 27.39 10.06
N SER A 231 1.00 28.43 10.11
CA SER A 231 1.43 29.84 9.96
C SER A 231 2.48 30.24 11.00
N ILE A 232 2.35 29.80 12.26
CA ILE A 232 3.34 30.05 13.30
C ILE A 232 4.67 29.39 12.97
N ARG A 233 4.64 28.11 12.54
CA ARG A 233 5.86 27.36 12.19
C ARG A 233 6.61 27.96 11.00
N ILE A 234 5.91 28.56 10.05
CA ILE A 234 6.50 29.22 8.87
C ILE A 234 6.91 30.67 9.21
N GLY A 235 6.65 31.16 10.43
CA GLY A 235 6.96 32.53 10.85
C GLY A 235 6.00 33.59 10.31
N GLN A 236 4.90 33.19 9.67
CA GLN A 236 3.87 34.07 9.12
C GLN A 236 2.78 34.41 10.16
N ASN A 237 3.20 34.79 11.38
CA ASN A 237 2.31 35.07 12.51
C ASN A 237 1.14 36.05 12.21
N PRO A 238 1.32 37.14 11.43
CA PRO A 238 0.23 38.05 11.11
C PRO A 238 -0.89 37.41 10.27
N ARG A 239 -0.57 36.37 9.48
CA ARG A 239 -1.54 35.71 8.59
C ARG A 239 -2.48 34.76 9.35
N MET A 240 -2.19 34.39 10.60
CA MET A 240 -3.09 33.58 11.44
C MET A 240 -4.50 34.16 11.58
N ARG A 241 -4.61 35.50 11.59
CA ARG A 241 -5.88 36.22 11.81
C ARG A 241 -6.56 36.64 10.51
N SER A 242 -5.93 36.37 9.35
CA SER A 242 -6.46 36.79 8.07
C SER A 242 -7.50 35.80 7.56
N LEU A 243 -8.72 36.27 7.35
CA LEU A 243 -9.81 35.49 6.75
C LEU A 243 -9.75 35.42 5.22
N VAL A 244 -8.95 36.30 4.60
CA VAL A 244 -9.02 36.60 3.15
C VAL A 244 -7.76 36.18 2.40
N ARG A 245 -6.60 36.13 3.07
CA ARG A 245 -5.35 35.76 2.39
C ARG A 245 -5.17 34.23 2.40
N PRO A 246 -5.17 33.56 1.23
CA PRO A 246 -4.93 32.14 1.17
C PRO A 246 -3.49 31.80 1.58
N PHE A 247 -3.30 30.57 2.07
CA PHE A 247 -2.00 30.01 2.38
C PHE A 247 -1.24 29.78 1.07
N GLU A 248 -0.05 30.36 0.93
CA GLU A 248 0.84 30.03 -0.18
C GLU A 248 1.45 28.66 0.12
N PHE A 249 0.87 27.61 -0.46
CA PHE A 249 1.55 26.33 -0.52
C PHE A 249 2.76 26.55 -1.43
N ALA A 250 3.96 26.52 -0.86
CA ALA A 250 5.15 26.37 -1.68
C ALA A 250 4.97 25.05 -2.44
N ASP A 251 4.97 25.10 -3.78
CA ASP A 251 4.95 23.92 -4.62
C ASP A 251 6.19 23.09 -4.30
N THR A 252 6.06 22.17 -3.34
CA THR A 252 7.06 21.12 -3.14
C THR A 252 6.84 20.12 -4.26
N GLY A 253 7.62 20.28 -5.33
CA GLY A 253 7.74 19.33 -6.43
C GLY A 253 8.16 17.93 -5.99
#